data_AF-A0A522T8M4-F1
#
_entry.id   AF-A0A522T8M4-F1
#
_cell.length_a   1.000
_cell.length_b   1.000
_cell.length_c   1.000
_cell.angle_alpha   90.00
_cell.angle_beta   90.00
_cell.angle_gamma   90.00
#
_symmetry.space_group_name_H-M   'P 1'
#
loop_
_entity.id
_entity.type
_entity.pdbx_description
1 polymer ?
#
loop_
_entity_poly.entity_id
_entity_poly.type
_entity_poly.pdbx_seq_one_letter_code
_entity_poly.pdbx_strand_id
1 'polypeptide(L)'
;MLSRDTSPEMEQRQIERWRQMTAAEKLRLVGMLRASVLQLAGTGVRMRFPEAGEREVFLRVAELALGPALARKAYPEIDWPA
;
A
#
# COMPACT_ATOMS: atom_id res chain seq x y z
N MET A 1 -0.32 4.28 21.64
CA MET A 1 -0.51 2.84 21.43
C MET A 1 -0.87 2.64 19.97
N LEU A 2 0.10 2.18 19.18
CA LEU A 2 0.04 2.06 17.72
C LEU A 2 -0.78 0.83 17.24
N SER A 3 -0.97 -0.18 18.10
CA SER A 3 -1.78 -1.38 17.80
C SER A 3 -2.29 -2.03 19.10
N ARG A 4 -3.47 -2.66 19.05
CA ARG A 4 -4.01 -3.47 20.17
C ARG A 4 -3.39 -4.86 20.27
N ASP A 5 -2.82 -5.34 19.16
CA ASP A 5 -2.18 -6.65 19.04
C ASP A 5 -0.64 -6.54 19.13
N THR A 6 -0.15 -5.51 19.81
CA THR A 6 1.28 -5.27 20.02
C THR A 6 1.47 -4.80 21.44
N SER A 7 2.32 -5.49 22.20
CA SER A 7 2.60 -5.08 23.58
C SER A 7 3.30 -3.72 23.61
N PRO A 8 3.10 -2.90 24.65
CA PRO A 8 3.78 -1.61 24.77
C PRO A 8 5.31 -1.71 24.69
N GLU A 9 5.89 -2.79 25.21
CA GLU A 9 7.34 -3.04 25.12
C GLU A 9 7.81 -3.21 23.68
N MET A 10 7.07 -3.97 22.86
CA MET A 10 7.41 -4.19 21.46
C MET A 10 7.21 -2.92 20.62
N GLU A 11 6.17 -2.13 20.93
CA GLU A 11 5.97 -0.81 20.33
C GLU A 11 7.18 0.10 20.60
N GLN A 12 7.65 0.15 21.84
CA GLN A 12 8.81 0.96 22.23
C GLN A 12 10.08 0.52 21.49
N ARG A 13 10.35 -0.80 21.44
CA ARG A 13 11.51 -1.35 20.70
C ARG A 13 11.44 -1.02 19.20
N GLN A 14 10.25 -1.02 18.60
CA GLN A 14 10.06 -0.64 17.20
C GLN A 14 10.40 0.83 16.97
N ILE A 15 9.91 1.72 17.84
CA ILE A 15 10.17 3.17 17.75
C ILE A 15 11.67 3.47 17.89
N GLU A 16 12.34 2.85 18.86
CA GLU A 16 13.78 3.05 19.09
C GLU A 16 14.62 2.60 17.89
N ARG A 17 14.34 1.41 17.35
CA ARG A 17 15.01 0.91 16.13
C ARG A 17 14.78 1.82 14.95
N TRP A 18 13.54 2.28 14.74
CA TRP A 18 13.22 3.21 13.66
C TRP A 18 13.96 4.54 13.80
N ARG A 19 14.09 5.08 15.01
CA ARG A 19 14.85 6.33 15.27
C ARG A 19 16.34 6.18 14.95
N GLN A 20 16.92 5.01 15.20
CA GLN A 20 18.32 4.72 14.95
C GLN A 20 18.65 4.46 13.47
N MET A 21 17.66 4.12 12.64
CA MET A 21 17.87 3.90 11.20
C MET A 21 18.27 5.20 10.48
N THR A 22 19.26 5.05 9.60
CA THR A 22 19.62 6.05 8.59
C THR A 22 18.47 6.31 7.62
N ALA A 23 18.52 7.42 6.89
CA ALA A 23 17.52 7.73 5.86
C ALA A 23 17.46 6.64 4.77
N ALA A 24 18.59 6.10 4.36
CA ALA A 24 18.67 5.04 3.35
C ALA A 24 18.00 3.74 3.83
N GLU A 25 18.22 3.34 5.09
CA GLU A 25 17.58 2.15 5.66
C GLU A 25 16.06 2.31 5.78
N LYS A 26 15.60 3.50 6.19
CA LYS A 26 14.17 3.83 6.21
C LYS A 26 13.55 3.74 4.83
N LEU A 27 14.19 4.32 3.81
CA LEU A 27 13.70 4.28 2.43
C LEU A 27 13.63 2.84 1.91
N ARG A 28 14.64 2.01 2.18
CA ARG A 28 14.63 0.60 1.81
C ARG A 28 13.49 -0.15 2.49
N LEU A 29 13.30 0.04 3.79
CA LEU A 29 12.24 -0.64 4.54
C LEU A 29 10.84 -0.23 4.08
N VAL A 30 10.61 1.08 3.89
CA VAL A 30 9.33 1.60 3.39
C VAL A 30 9.08 1.16 1.95
N GLY A 31 10.11 1.12 1.11
CA GLY A 31 10.01 0.61 -0.26
C GLY A 31 9.56 -0.85 -0.31
N MET A 32 10.16 -1.70 0.53
CA MET A 32 9.75 -3.10 0.67
C MET A 32 8.31 -3.22 1.17
N LEU A 33 7.94 -2.47 2.21
CA LEU A 33 6.59 -2.47 2.77
C LEU A 33 5.55 -2.03 1.72
N ARG A 34 5.85 -0.98 0.95
CA ARG A 34 4.98 -0.50 -0.14
C ARG A 34 4.74 -1.61 -1.16
N ALA A 35 5.79 -2.32 -1.60
CA ALA A 35 5.64 -3.41 -2.55
C ALA A 35 4.71 -4.52 -2.00
N SER A 36 4.89 -4.92 -0.75
CA SER A 36 4.02 -5.92 -0.09
C SER A 36 2.57 -5.46 0.02
N VAL A 37 2.32 -4.20 0.41
CA VAL A 37 0.96 -3.65 0.50
C VAL A 37 0.29 -3.60 -0.87
N LEU A 38 0.99 -3.21 -1.93
CA LEU A 38 0.43 -3.19 -3.29
C LEU A 38 0.12 -4.61 -3.80
N GLN A 39 0.94 -5.61 -3.46
CA GLN A 39 0.64 -7.01 -3.77
C GLN A 39 -0.63 -7.48 -3.06
N LEU A 40 -0.76 -7.21 -1.76
CA LEU A 40 -1.97 -7.54 -0.99
C LEU A 40 -3.22 -6.85 -1.56
N ALA A 41 -3.10 -5.56 -1.92
CA ALA A 41 -4.18 -4.82 -2.56
C ALA A 41 -4.60 -5.48 -3.90
N GLY A 42 -3.63 -5.90 -4.71
CA GLY A 42 -3.88 -6.62 -5.96
C GLY A 42 -4.63 -7.94 -5.75
N THR A 43 -4.27 -8.72 -4.74
CA THR A 43 -5.02 -9.93 -4.36
C THR A 43 -6.47 -9.59 -3.99
N GLY A 44 -6.66 -8.58 -3.13
CA GLY A 44 -8.02 -8.14 -2.75
C GLY A 44 -8.84 -7.61 -3.92
N VAL A 45 -8.21 -6.95 -4.90
CA VAL A 45 -8.88 -6.53 -6.15
C VAL A 45 -9.32 -7.74 -6.97
N ARG A 46 -8.46 -8.73 -7.20
CA ARG A 46 -8.81 -9.96 -7.94
C ARG A 46 -9.96 -10.72 -7.26
N MET A 47 -10.02 -10.72 -5.93
CA MET A 47 -11.13 -11.34 -5.20
C MET A 47 -12.48 -10.62 -5.41
N ARG A 48 -12.47 -9.29 -5.56
CA ARG A 48 -13.69 -8.48 -5.78
C ARG A 48 -14.12 -8.41 -7.24
N PHE A 49 -13.16 -8.48 -8.15
CA PHE A 49 -13.36 -8.40 -9.59
C PHE A 49 -12.70 -9.61 -10.27
N PRO A 50 -13.32 -10.81 -10.18
CA PRO A 50 -12.70 -12.05 -10.66
C PRO A 50 -12.47 -12.06 -12.19
N GLU A 51 -13.29 -11.31 -12.94
CA GLU A 51 -13.18 -11.18 -14.40
C GLU A 51 -12.20 -10.08 -14.85
N ALA A 52 -11.62 -9.32 -13.90
CA ALA A 52 -10.73 -8.22 -14.23
C ALA A 52 -9.41 -8.76 -14.81
N GLY A 53 -9.05 -8.26 -15.99
CA GLY A 53 -7.72 -8.49 -16.55
C GLY A 53 -6.62 -7.78 -15.75
N GLU A 54 -5.36 -8.17 -15.97
CA GLU A 54 -4.22 -7.64 -15.23
C GLU A 54 -4.09 -6.10 -15.31
N ARG A 55 -4.46 -5.49 -16.44
CA ARG A 55 -4.46 -4.02 -16.57
C ARG A 55 -5.51 -3.37 -15.68
N GLU A 56 -6.72 -3.91 -15.65
CA GLU A 56 -7.79 -3.41 -14.78
C GLU A 56 -7.41 -3.58 -13.31
N VAL A 57 -6.84 -4.73 -12.92
CA VAL A 57 -6.33 -4.95 -11.56
C VAL A 57 -5.31 -3.89 -11.18
N PHE A 58 -4.34 -3.61 -12.05
CA PHE A 58 -3.34 -2.57 -11.83
C PHE A 58 -3.98 -1.19 -11.60
N LEU A 59 -4.93 -0.79 -12.46
CA LEU A 59 -5.58 0.51 -12.39
C LEU A 59 -6.44 0.67 -11.12
N ARG A 60 -7.15 -0.38 -10.71
CA ARG A 60 -7.90 -0.40 -9.44
C ARG A 60 -6.96 -0.31 -8.23
N VAL A 61 -5.80 -0.96 -8.26
CA VAL A 61 -4.77 -0.79 -7.22
C VAL A 61 -4.22 0.64 -7.24
N ALA A 62 -4.04 1.25 -8.41
CA ALA A 62 -3.58 2.63 -8.54
C ALA A 62 -4.59 3.62 -7.94
N GLU A 63 -5.90 3.44 -8.15
CA GLU A 63 -6.93 4.24 -7.49
C GLU A 63 -6.90 4.11 -5.96
N LEU A 64 -6.72 2.89 -5.44
CA LEU A 64 -6.62 2.67 -3.99
C LEU A 64 -5.38 3.34 -3.39
N ALA A 65 -4.24 3.33 -4.10
CA ALA A 65 -2.97 3.85 -3.61
C ALA A 65 -2.82 5.36 -3.73
N LEU A 66 -3.33 5.95 -4.82
CA LEU A 66 -3.18 7.39 -5.13
C LEU A 66 -4.40 8.22 -4.74
N GLY A 67 -5.55 7.56 -4.56
CA GLY A 67 -6.86 8.20 -4.51
C GLY A 67 -7.42 8.47 -5.92
N PRO A 68 -8.76 8.57 -6.07
CA PRO A 68 -9.40 8.58 -7.40
C PRO A 68 -9.00 9.76 -8.28
N ALA A 69 -8.84 10.96 -7.69
CA ALA A 69 -8.50 12.16 -8.45
C ALA A 69 -7.10 12.08 -9.09
N LEU A 70 -6.10 11.65 -8.32
CA LEU A 70 -4.73 11.55 -8.82
C LEU A 70 -4.56 10.34 -9.76
N ALA A 71 -5.22 9.22 -9.46
CA ALA A 71 -5.20 8.05 -10.31
C ALA A 71 -5.76 8.34 -11.71
N ARG A 72 -6.92 9.01 -11.82
CA ARG A 72 -7.50 9.38 -13.13
C ARG A 72 -6.65 10.39 -13.89
N LYS A 73 -5.95 11.30 -13.18
CA LYS A 73 -4.99 12.21 -13.82
C LYS A 73 -3.79 11.45 -14.40
N ALA A 74 -3.33 10.40 -13.71
CA ALA A 74 -2.19 9.60 -14.14
C ALA A 74 -2.56 8.53 -15.18
N TYR A 75 -3.79 8.01 -15.10
CA TYR A 75 -4.34 6.93 -15.93
C TYR A 75 -5.75 7.32 -16.41
N PRO A 76 -5.85 8.11 -17.50
CA PRO A 76 -7.13 8.61 -18.02
C PRO A 76 -8.09 7.52 -18.54
N GLU A 77 -7.60 6.30 -18.75
CA GLU A 77 -8.42 5.15 -19.16
C GLU A 77 -9.30 4.58 -18.04
N ILE A 78 -9.16 5.07 -16.81
CA ILE A 78 -10.06 4.72 -15.71
C ILE A 78 -11.41 5.39 -15.96
N ASP A 79 -12.40 4.60 -16.38
CA ASP A 79 -13.72 5.07 -16.81
C ASP A 79 -14.89 4.51 -15.98
N TRP A 80 -14.63 3.63 -15.02
CA TRP A 80 -15.67 3.12 -14.14
C TRP A 80 -16.14 4.18 -13.12
N PRO A 81 -17.42 4.09 -12.69
CA PRO A 81 -17.96 5.00 -11.68
C PRO A 81 -17.19 4.90 -10.36
N ALA A 82 -17.04 6.05 -9.69
CA ALA A 82 -16.39 6.19 -8.39
C ALA A 82 -17.20 5.56 -7.25
#